data_AF-A0A7I9Y1I2-F1
#
_entry.id   AF-A0A7I9Y1I2-F1
#
_cell.length_a   1.000
_cell.length_b   1.000
_cell.length_c   1.000
_cell.angle_alpha   90.00
_cell.angle_beta   90.00
_cell.angle_gamma   90.00
#
_symmetry.space_group_name_H-M   'P 1'
#
loop_
_entity.id
_entity.type
_entity.pdbx_description
1 polymer ?
#
loop_
_entity_poly.entity_id
_entity_poly.type
_entity_poly.pdbx_seq_one_letter_code
_entity_poly.pdbx_strand_id
1 'polypeptide(L)'
;MFRAVFTGAAVAIAAIGLLGALPIKASADQDSYLARLQQEIPNVYERYGPESLVNEGNKVCDWEAQGMSDDAVVERIRGDLPMSDSAASWVEILAQNELGC
;
A
#
# COMPACT_ATOMS: atom_id res chain seq x y z
N MET A 1 63.37 7.25 15.36
CA MET A 1 63.02 8.18 14.27
C MET A 1 62.01 7.47 13.40
N PHE A 2 60.76 7.94 13.39
CA PHE A 2 59.60 7.23 12.83
C PHE A 2 59.15 7.84 11.50
N ARG A 3 58.55 6.94 10.68
CA ARG A 3 57.58 7.17 9.60
C ARG A 3 58.13 7.55 8.21
N ALA A 4 58.23 6.53 7.35
CA ALA A 4 57.94 6.68 5.93
C ALA A 4 56.42 6.51 5.74
N VAL A 5 55.84 7.51 5.11
CA VAL A 5 54.43 7.66 4.74
C VAL A 5 54.18 6.84 3.47
N PHE A 6 53.29 5.85 3.53
CA PHE A 6 52.68 5.27 2.33
C PHE A 6 51.20 5.62 2.33
N THR A 7 50.92 6.69 1.59
CA THR A 7 49.60 7.16 1.20
C THR A 7 49.03 6.17 0.19
N GLY A 8 48.23 5.20 0.67
CA GLY A 8 47.43 4.31 -0.16
C GLY A 8 45.97 4.66 0.01
N ALA A 9 45.43 5.49 -0.89
CA ALA A 9 44.00 5.78 -0.96
C ALA A 9 43.26 4.54 -1.49
N ALA A 10 42.59 3.80 -0.61
CA ALA A 10 41.57 2.84 -1.00
C ALA A 10 40.22 3.56 -0.93
N VAL A 11 39.82 4.16 -2.05
CA VAL A 11 38.44 4.63 -2.24
C VAL A 11 37.58 3.40 -2.42
N ALA A 12 36.87 3.01 -1.36
CA ALA A 12 35.80 2.02 -1.47
C ALA A 12 34.63 2.67 -2.24
N ILE A 13 34.53 2.39 -3.53
CA ILE A 13 33.34 2.66 -4.34
C ILE A 13 32.33 1.58 -3.97
N ALA A 14 31.53 1.81 -2.93
CA ALA A 14 30.41 0.95 -2.60
C ALA A 14 29.15 1.50 -3.27
N ALA A 15 28.83 0.89 -4.41
CA ALA A 15 27.53 0.75 -5.06
C ALA A 15 26.48 1.84 -4.81
N ILE A 16 26.24 2.63 -5.87
CA ILE A 16 24.93 3.21 -6.16
C ILE A 16 23.98 2.03 -6.46
N GLY A 17 23.46 1.41 -5.41
CA GLY A 17 22.21 0.69 -5.51
C GLY A 17 21.13 1.73 -5.33
N LEU A 18 20.45 2.10 -6.42
CA LEU A 18 19.13 2.70 -6.34
C LEU A 18 18.32 1.82 -5.39
N LEU A 19 18.20 2.27 -4.14
CA LEU A 19 17.02 2.02 -3.33
C LEU A 19 15.89 2.61 -4.17
N GLY A 20 15.40 1.82 -5.12
CA GLY A 20 14.03 1.90 -5.56
C GLY A 20 13.25 1.75 -4.28
N ALA A 21 12.93 2.89 -3.67
CA ALA A 21 11.94 3.04 -2.65
C ALA A 21 10.63 2.59 -3.30
N LEU A 22 10.46 1.27 -3.42
CA LEU A 22 9.14 0.72 -3.31
C LEU A 22 8.74 1.06 -1.88
N PRO A 23 7.72 1.91 -1.67
CA PRO A 23 7.12 1.98 -0.35
C PRO A 23 6.60 0.56 -0.10
N ILE A 24 7.33 -0.22 0.68
CA ILE A 24 6.75 -1.40 1.31
C ILE A 24 5.80 -0.81 2.34
N LYS A 25 4.62 -0.34 1.90
CA LYS A 25 3.50 -0.03 2.79
C LYS A 25 3.27 -1.30 3.60
N ALA A 26 3.36 -1.14 4.91
CA ALA A 26 3.72 -2.20 5.83
C ALA A 26 2.81 -3.42 5.69
N SER A 27 3.39 -4.62 5.72
CA SER A 27 2.63 -5.86 5.68
C SER A 27 1.66 -6.02 6.87
N ALA A 28 1.95 -5.36 8.00
CA ALA A 28 1.07 -5.36 9.18
C ALA A 28 -0.26 -4.63 8.93
N ASP A 29 -0.26 -3.60 8.10
CA ASP A 29 -1.42 -2.78 7.77
C ASP A 29 -2.35 -3.53 6.79
N GLN A 30 -1.76 -4.30 5.87
CA GLN A 30 -2.49 -5.13 4.91
C GLN A 30 -3.19 -6.32 5.56
N ASP A 31 -2.56 -6.98 6.53
CA ASP A 31 -3.17 -8.09 7.27
C ASP A 31 -4.36 -7.60 8.11
N SER A 32 -4.24 -6.43 8.76
CA SER A 32 -5.35 -5.81 9.50
C SER A 32 -6.50 -5.44 8.57
N TYR A 33 -6.19 -4.79 7.45
CA TYR A 33 -7.15 -4.45 6.40
C TYR A 33 -7.94 -5.67 5.93
N LEU A 34 -7.25 -6.76 5.58
CA LEU A 34 -7.89 -8.00 5.15
C LEU A 34 -8.73 -8.65 6.25
N ALA A 35 -8.25 -8.67 7.49
CA ALA A 35 -9.00 -9.21 8.62
C ALA A 35 -10.31 -8.43 8.84
N ARG A 36 -10.25 -7.10 8.76
CA ARG A 36 -11.43 -6.23 8.90
C ARG A 36 -12.39 -6.40 7.73
N LEU A 37 -11.91 -6.51 6.50
CA LEU A 37 -12.76 -6.80 5.33
C LEU A 37 -13.48 -8.15 5.45
N GLN A 38 -12.77 -9.18 5.93
CA GLN A 38 -13.37 -10.50 6.17
C GLN A 38 -14.46 -10.43 7.25
N GLN A 39 -14.28 -9.58 8.27
CA GLN A 39 -15.25 -9.38 9.35
C GLN A 39 -16.48 -8.59 8.91
N GLU A 40 -16.29 -7.45 8.25
CA GLU A 40 -17.38 -6.48 7.97
C GLU A 40 -18.12 -6.83 6.67
N ILE A 41 -17.41 -7.29 5.64
CA ILE A 41 -17.97 -7.63 4.32
C ILE A 41 -17.52 -9.02 3.83
N PRO A 42 -17.81 -10.11 4.58
CA PRO A 42 -17.33 -11.47 4.28
C PRO A 42 -17.70 -11.94 2.87
N ASN A 43 -18.88 -11.60 2.35
CA ASN A 43 -19.30 -11.97 1.00
C ASN A 43 -18.41 -11.35 -0.09
N VAL A 44 -17.92 -10.13 0.12
CA VAL A 44 -17.01 -9.46 -0.81
C VAL A 44 -15.61 -10.06 -0.69
N TYR A 45 -15.19 -10.34 0.54
CA TYR A 45 -13.93 -11.04 0.82
C TYR A 45 -13.86 -12.39 0.13
N GLU A 46 -14.88 -13.23 0.28
CA GLU A 46 -14.94 -14.55 -0.35
C GLU A 46 -15.03 -14.47 -1.89
N ARG A 47 -15.72 -13.45 -2.41
CA ARG A 47 -15.93 -13.30 -3.86
C ARG A 47 -14.67 -12.88 -4.62
N TYR A 48 -13.91 -11.92 -4.10
CA TYR A 48 -12.77 -11.33 -4.81
C TYR A 48 -11.42 -11.85 -4.32
N GLY A 49 -11.36 -12.35 -3.10
CA GLY A 49 -10.14 -12.82 -2.46
C GLY A 49 -9.22 -11.69 -2.00
N PRO A 50 -8.21 -12.05 -1.17
CA PRO A 50 -7.38 -11.08 -0.48
C PRO A 50 -6.49 -10.24 -1.40
N GLU A 51 -5.91 -10.84 -2.45
CA GLU A 51 -5.01 -10.11 -3.36
C GLU A 51 -5.73 -8.99 -4.11
N SER A 52 -6.92 -9.28 -4.67
CA SER A 52 -7.74 -8.28 -5.35
C SER A 52 -8.13 -7.14 -4.41
N LEU A 53 -8.46 -7.46 -3.16
CA LEU A 53 -8.86 -6.48 -2.16
C LEU A 53 -7.69 -5.60 -1.71
N VAL A 54 -6.52 -6.17 -1.45
CA VAL A 54 -5.30 -5.40 -1.13
C VAL A 54 -4.94 -4.47 -2.28
N ASN A 55 -5.00 -4.97 -3.52
CA ASN A 55 -4.74 -4.13 -4.69
C ASN A 55 -5.74 -2.97 -4.78
N GLU A 56 -7.02 -3.21 -4.53
CA GLU A 56 -8.04 -2.17 -4.52
C GLU A 56 -7.83 -1.14 -3.40
N GLY A 57 -7.56 -1.58 -2.16
CA GLY A 57 -7.25 -0.68 -1.06
C GLY A 57 -6.02 0.20 -1.30
N ASN A 58 -5.00 -0.32 -1.99
CA ASN A 58 -3.86 0.50 -2.40
C ASN A 58 -4.24 1.57 -3.44
N LYS A 59 -5.10 1.23 -4.41
CA LYS A 59 -5.62 2.23 -5.36
C LYS A 59 -6.45 3.31 -4.68
N VAL A 60 -7.26 2.95 -3.67
CA VAL A 60 -8.01 3.92 -2.85
C VAL A 60 -7.05 4.97 -2.29
N CYS A 61 -5.98 4.54 -1.62
CA CYS A 61 -4.98 5.46 -1.10
C CYS A 61 -4.32 6.32 -2.19
N ASP A 62 -4.07 5.76 -3.38
CA ASP A 62 -3.52 6.53 -4.49
C ASP A 62 -4.51 7.59 -5.02
N TRP A 63 -5.81 7.30 -5.04
CA TRP A 63 -6.85 8.24 -5.47
C TRP A 63 -7.08 9.36 -4.45
N GLU A 64 -7.05 9.05 -3.16
CA GLU A 64 -7.12 10.05 -2.09
C GLU A 64 -5.91 10.98 -2.08
N ALA A 65 -4.71 10.42 -2.31
CA ALA A 65 -3.51 11.23 -2.48
C ALA A 65 -3.59 12.19 -3.69
N GLN A 66 -4.45 11.88 -4.67
CA GLN A 66 -4.75 12.76 -5.82
C GLN A 66 -5.87 13.79 -5.52
N GLY A 67 -6.45 13.77 -4.32
CA GLY A 67 -7.52 14.68 -3.90
C GLY A 67 -8.90 14.31 -4.47
N MET A 68 -9.11 13.03 -4.78
CA MET A 68 -10.44 12.54 -5.18
C MET A 68 -11.42 12.61 -4.01
N SER A 69 -12.67 12.95 -4.28
CA SER A 69 -13.74 12.92 -3.27
C SER A 69 -14.17 11.48 -2.99
N ASP A 70 -14.61 11.21 -1.77
CA ASP A 70 -15.08 9.91 -1.29
C ASP A 70 -16.11 9.28 -2.26
N ASP A 71 -17.12 10.03 -2.68
CA ASP A 71 -18.14 9.55 -3.63
C ASP A 71 -17.54 9.03 -4.96
N ALA A 72 -16.47 9.67 -5.44
CA ALA A 72 -15.79 9.29 -6.68
C ALA A 72 -14.85 8.09 -6.47
N VAL A 73 -14.27 7.96 -5.27
CA VAL A 73 -13.52 6.77 -4.85
C VAL A 73 -14.46 5.56 -4.81
N VAL A 74 -15.61 5.68 -4.16
CA VAL A 74 -16.65 4.63 -4.10
C VAL A 74 -17.10 4.21 -5.50
N GLU A 75 -17.35 5.17 -6.39
CA GLU A 75 -17.72 4.89 -7.78
C GLU A 75 -16.63 4.09 -8.50
N ARG A 76 -15.34 4.43 -8.31
CA ARG A 76 -14.22 3.69 -8.89
C ARG A 76 -14.08 2.28 -8.33
N ILE A 77 -14.19 2.10 -7.02
CA ILE A 77 -14.15 0.77 -6.39
C ILE A 77 -15.21 -0.14 -7.02
N ARG A 78 -16.42 0.38 -7.25
CA ARG A 78 -17.51 -0.38 -7.88
C ARG A 78 -17.25 -0.69 -9.36
N GLY A 79 -16.53 0.20 -10.05
CA GLY A 79 -16.08 -0.02 -11.42
C GLY A 79 -15.09 -1.17 -11.53
N ASP A 80 -14.14 -1.25 -10.59
CA ASP A 80 -13.09 -2.26 -10.58
C ASP A 80 -13.58 -3.59 -10.00
N LEU A 81 -14.35 -3.55 -8.91
CA LEU A 81 -14.91 -4.71 -8.21
C LEU A 81 -16.44 -4.54 -8.05
N PRO A 82 -17.26 -5.09 -8.96
CA PRO A 82 -18.71 -4.93 -8.95
C PRO A 82 -19.44 -5.38 -7.66
N MET A 83 -19.68 -4.43 -6.76
CA MET A 83 -20.36 -4.64 -5.47
C MET A 83 -21.38 -3.53 -5.16
N SER A 84 -22.04 -3.62 -4.00
CA SER A 84 -22.97 -2.59 -3.53
C SER A 84 -22.22 -1.34 -3.04
N ASP A 85 -22.91 -0.20 -3.05
CA ASP A 85 -22.36 1.07 -2.52
C ASP A 85 -21.86 0.93 -1.08
N SER A 86 -22.64 0.27 -0.23
CA SER A 86 -22.27 0.06 1.17
C SER A 86 -20.99 -0.77 1.30
N ALA A 87 -20.77 -1.76 0.43
CA ALA A 87 -19.56 -2.57 0.49
C ALA A 87 -18.33 -1.81 -0.04
N ALA A 88 -18.50 -1.03 -1.11
CA ALA A 88 -17.44 -0.18 -1.64
C ALA A 88 -17.02 0.89 -0.63
N SER A 89 -17.97 1.50 0.09
CA SER A 89 -17.68 2.42 1.19
C SER A 89 -16.90 1.75 2.33
N TRP A 90 -17.18 0.47 2.66
CA TRP A 90 -16.36 -0.26 3.62
C TRP A 90 -14.93 -0.51 3.13
N VAL A 91 -14.75 -0.82 1.85
CA VAL A 91 -13.42 -0.98 1.24
C VAL A 91 -12.61 0.31 1.37
N GLU A 92 -13.23 1.46 1.09
CA GLU A 92 -12.66 2.79 1.26
C GLU A 92 -12.31 3.10 2.72
N ILE A 93 -13.30 3.03 3.62
CA ILE A 93 -13.13 3.35 5.05
C ILE A 93 -12.04 2.48 5.68
N LEU A 94 -12.00 1.19 5.36
CA LEU A 94 -10.97 0.31 5.91
C LEU A 94 -9.61 0.55 5.25
N ALA A 95 -9.55 0.94 3.99
CA ALA A 95 -8.28 1.32 3.36
C ALA A 95 -7.70 2.56 4.05
N GLN A 96 -8.53 3.57 4.33
CA GLN A 96 -8.10 4.75 5.08
C GLN A 96 -7.57 4.39 6.47
N ASN A 97 -8.41 3.71 7.26
CA ASN A 97 -8.09 3.42 8.66
C ASN A 97 -6.95 2.44 8.85
N GLU A 98 -6.87 1.40 8.01
CA GLU A 98 -5.91 0.30 8.19
C GLU A 98 -4.66 0.48 7.34
N LEU A 99 -4.73 1.06 6.13
CA LEU A 99 -3.58 1.30 5.25
C LEU A 99 -2.99 2.72 5.36
N GLY A 100 -3.60 3.58 6.20
CA GLY A 100 -3.07 4.88 6.58
C GLY A 100 -3.07 5.91 5.45
N CYS A 101 -4.13 5.91 4.64
CA CYS A 101 -4.54 7.06 3.85
C CYS A 101 -5.71 7.75 4.57
#